data_AF-A0A662ALN4-F1
#
_entry.id   AF-A0A662ALN4-F1
#
_cell.length_a   1.000
_cell.length_b   1.000
_cell.length_c   1.000
_cell.angle_alpha   90.00
_cell.angle_beta   90.00
_cell.angle_gamma   90.00
#
_symmetry.space_group_name_H-M   'P 1'
#
loop_
_entity.id
_entity.type
_entity.pdbx_description
1 polymer ?
#
loop_
_entity_poly.entity_id
_entity_poly.type
_entity_poly.pdbx_seq_one_letter_code
_entity_poly.pdbx_strand_id
1 'polypeptide(L)'
;MLAFLQEMSGQEAALTISGHFEETPFVEFAAAVEEQTGTTLYYRASWVRDLRVSLSGRDLSLATVLDSILGPAGLHYYLDDWNHLFLTDSVTLLAGLPDYEGINETTPPAEGEQADMGERKLTSAEQNYIDGRKVRVLEEIHVGSADRAIPGRNALISGQIHDEESGEPLVGVTVYMKAIKKGASTAADGR
;
A
#
# COMPACT_ATOMS: atom_id res chain seq x y z
N MET A 1 -43.71 26.94 11.25
CA MET A 1 -42.59 26.37 12.03
C MET A 1 -41.60 25.82 11.03
N LEU A 2 -40.70 26.67 10.54
CA LEU A 2 -39.66 26.30 9.58
C LEU A 2 -38.43 25.86 10.38
N ALA A 3 -38.01 24.60 10.19
CA ALA A 3 -36.71 24.13 10.64
C ALA A 3 -35.65 24.63 9.65
N PHE A 4 -34.77 25.52 10.11
CA PHE A 4 -33.52 25.82 9.42
C PHE A 4 -32.58 24.64 9.65
N LEU A 5 -32.33 23.87 8.58
CA LEU A 5 -31.22 22.94 8.53
C LEU A 5 -29.95 23.81 8.39
N GLN A 6 -29.17 23.94 9.47
CA GLN A 6 -27.81 24.44 9.35
C GLN A 6 -26.99 23.35 8.66
N GLU A 7 -26.68 23.57 7.39
CA GLU A 7 -25.57 22.89 6.72
C GLU A 7 -24.30 23.25 7.50
N MET A 8 -23.83 22.34 8.35
CA MET A 8 -22.49 22.40 8.90
C MET A 8 -21.53 22.21 7.73
N SER A 9 -21.01 23.31 7.21
CA SER A 9 -19.78 23.29 6.42
C SER A 9 -18.68 22.78 7.35
N GLY A 10 -18.19 21.57 7.12
CA GLY A 10 -16.90 21.14 7.65
C GLY A 10 -15.83 22.06 7.06
N GLN A 11 -15.53 23.17 7.71
CA GLN A 11 -14.32 23.92 7.44
C GLN A 11 -13.17 23.07 7.98
N GLU A 12 -12.57 22.27 7.10
CA GLU A 12 -11.18 21.85 7.23
C GLU A 12 -10.38 23.06 7.73
N ALA A 13 -9.69 22.92 8.86
CA ALA A 13 -8.85 23.99 9.37
C ALA A 13 -7.88 24.38 8.27
N ALA A 14 -8.01 25.59 7.72
CA ALA A 14 -7.17 26.07 6.65
C ALA A 14 -5.76 26.29 7.23
N LEU A 15 -4.94 25.24 7.18
CA LEU A 15 -3.54 25.28 7.56
C LEU A 15 -2.86 26.29 6.65
N THR A 16 -2.35 27.38 7.23
CA THR A 16 -1.62 28.41 6.50
C THR A 16 -0.16 28.41 6.87
N ILE A 17 0.68 28.72 5.89
CA ILE A 17 2.12 28.93 6.07
C ILE A 17 2.50 30.34 5.64
N SER A 18 3.34 30.97 6.45
CA SER A 18 3.93 32.26 6.15
C SER A 18 5.45 32.14 6.12
N GLY A 19 6.07 32.77 5.13
CA GLY A 19 7.53 32.73 5.03
C GLY A 19 8.06 33.17 3.69
N HIS A 20 9.38 33.25 3.66
CA HIS A 20 10.16 33.49 2.45
C HIS A 20 11.15 32.33 2.30
N PHE A 21 10.89 31.50 1.31
CA PHE A 21 11.69 30.34 0.94
C PHE A 21 12.17 30.56 -0.49
N GLU A 22 13.47 30.44 -0.71
CA GLU A 22 14.12 30.65 -2.00
C GLU A 22 15.07 29.48 -2.22
N GLU A 23 14.71 28.57 -3.14
CA GLU A 23 15.45 27.33 -3.44
C GLU A 23 15.75 26.47 -2.20
N THR A 24 14.88 26.57 -1.19
CA THR A 24 15.02 25.88 0.09
C THR A 24 14.79 24.38 -0.10
N PRO A 25 15.63 23.49 0.45
CA PRO A 25 15.37 22.05 0.48
C PRO A 25 14.01 21.74 1.12
N PHE A 26 13.28 20.78 0.56
CA PHE A 26 11.96 20.40 1.10
C PHE A 26 12.00 20.00 2.58
N VAL A 27 13.11 19.44 3.07
CA VAL A 27 13.26 19.05 4.48
C VAL A 27 13.20 20.27 5.42
N GLU A 28 13.80 21.39 5.03
CA GLU A 28 13.76 22.63 5.81
C GLU A 28 12.38 23.29 5.71
N PHE A 29 11.76 23.25 4.54
CA PHE A 29 10.36 23.68 4.37
C PHE A 29 9.42 22.86 5.25
N ALA A 30 9.58 21.54 5.29
CA ALA A 30 8.79 20.63 6.12
C ALA A 30 8.91 21.01 7.59
N ALA A 31 10.14 21.20 8.10
CA ALA A 31 10.35 21.63 9.49
C ALA A 31 9.65 22.97 9.81
N ALA A 32 9.67 23.93 8.89
CA ALA A 32 8.97 25.20 9.05
C ALA A 32 7.44 25.05 9.06
N VAL A 33 6.90 24.11 8.27
CA VAL A 33 5.48 23.73 8.32
C VAL A 33 5.16 23.14 9.69
N GLU A 34 5.91 22.13 10.14
CA GLU A 34 5.67 21.48 11.44
C GLU A 34 5.68 22.46 12.61
N GLU A 35 6.61 23.43 12.59
CA GLU A 35 6.71 24.47 13.62
C GLU A 35 5.52 25.44 13.61
N GLN A 36 5.05 25.87 12.44
CA GLN A 36 3.99 26.88 12.33
C GLN A 36 2.59 26.28 12.50
N THR A 37 2.37 25.07 11.98
CA THR A 37 1.04 24.47 11.90
C THR A 37 0.82 23.35 12.91
N GLY A 38 1.88 22.91 13.59
CA GLY A 38 1.82 21.75 14.49
C GLY A 38 1.51 20.44 13.75
N THR A 39 1.65 20.41 12.43
CA THR A 39 1.45 19.23 11.59
C THR A 39 2.68 18.35 11.69
N THR A 40 2.56 17.03 11.70
CA THR A 40 3.74 16.13 11.56
C THR A 40 3.82 15.58 10.14
N LEU A 41 4.96 15.73 9.48
CA LEU A 41 5.15 15.35 8.08
C LEU A 41 5.89 14.01 7.99
N TYR A 42 5.25 13.04 7.33
CA TYR A 42 5.81 11.72 7.07
C TYR A 42 6.10 11.54 5.58
N TYR A 43 7.37 11.34 5.24
CA TYR A 43 7.82 11.18 3.85
C TYR A 43 9.07 10.29 3.76
N ARG A 44 9.30 9.70 2.60
CA ARG A 44 10.57 9.03 2.31
C ARG A 44 11.62 10.04 1.87
N ALA A 45 12.80 9.99 2.49
CA ALA A 45 13.92 10.88 2.15
C ALA A 45 14.29 10.85 0.66
N SER A 46 14.13 9.69 0.00
CA SER A 46 14.38 9.52 -1.43
C SER A 46 13.45 10.35 -2.33
N TRP A 47 12.23 10.63 -1.89
CA TRP A 47 11.25 11.37 -2.69
C TRP A 47 11.50 12.88 -2.66
N VAL A 48 12.00 13.39 -1.53
CA VAL A 48 12.15 14.83 -1.29
C VAL A 48 13.57 15.35 -1.52
N ARG A 49 14.52 14.47 -1.85
CA ARG A 49 15.95 14.80 -1.94
C ARG A 49 16.27 15.88 -2.98
N ASP A 50 15.58 15.82 -4.11
CA ASP A 50 15.79 16.72 -5.26
C ASP A 50 14.72 17.82 -5.34
N LEU A 51 13.84 17.92 -4.33
CA LEU A 51 12.76 18.92 -4.26
C LEU A 51 13.25 20.23 -3.63
N ARG A 52 13.07 21.31 -4.40
CA ARG A 52 13.38 22.69 -4.04
C ARG A 52 12.08 23.46 -3.91
N VAL A 53 11.99 24.27 -2.86
CA VAL A 53 10.80 25.04 -2.53
C VAL A 53 11.13 26.53 -2.63
N SER A 54 10.40 27.21 -3.51
CA SER A 54 10.54 28.66 -3.75
C SER A 54 9.17 29.30 -3.61
N LEU A 55 8.90 29.90 -2.45
CA LEU A 55 7.62 30.55 -2.14
C LEU A 55 7.79 31.72 -1.19
N SER A 56 7.02 32.77 -1.43
CA SER A 56 7.10 34.03 -0.71
C SER A 56 5.71 34.56 -0.47
N GLY A 57 5.33 34.70 0.79
CA GLY A 57 4.00 35.22 1.12
C GLY A 57 3.67 35.12 2.59
N ARG A 58 2.48 35.61 2.92
CA ARG A 58 1.85 35.46 4.23
C ARG A 58 0.50 34.80 4.03
N ASP A 59 0.11 33.99 5.00
CA ASP A 59 -1.18 33.28 5.05
C ASP A 59 -1.47 32.45 3.79
N LEU A 60 -0.44 31.77 3.26
CA LEU A 60 -0.61 30.88 2.10
C LEU A 60 -1.24 29.57 2.54
N SER A 61 -2.28 29.11 1.83
CA SER A 61 -2.87 27.79 2.08
C SER A 61 -1.83 26.70 1.86
N LEU A 62 -1.58 25.89 2.89
CA LEU A 62 -0.62 24.78 2.84
C LEU A 62 -0.99 23.79 1.73
N ALA A 63 -2.27 23.51 1.55
CA ALA A 63 -2.77 22.64 0.48
C ALA A 63 -2.34 23.15 -0.91
N THR A 64 -2.59 24.43 -1.20
CA THR A 64 -2.23 25.05 -2.49
C THR A 64 -0.72 25.08 -2.71
N VAL A 65 0.04 25.33 -1.63
CA VAL A 65 1.49 25.30 -1.66
C VAL A 65 1.99 23.89 -1.98
N LEU A 66 1.49 22.88 -1.28
CA LEU A 66 1.86 21.48 -1.50
C LEU A 66 1.49 21.00 -2.89
N ASP A 67 0.30 21.35 -3.41
CA ASP A 67 -0.08 21.04 -4.79
C ASP A 67 0.92 21.61 -5.80
N SER A 68 1.39 22.84 -5.58
CA SER A 68 2.36 23.49 -6.48
C SER A 68 3.75 22.86 -6.44
N ILE A 69 4.17 22.35 -5.27
CA ILE A 69 5.48 21.75 -5.04
C ILE A 69 5.49 20.28 -5.47
N LEU A 70 4.47 19.52 -5.06
CA LEU A 70 4.41 18.07 -5.21
C LEU A 70 3.85 17.64 -6.58
N GLY A 71 3.00 18.46 -7.19
CA GLY A 71 2.42 18.19 -8.51
C GLY A 71 3.46 17.90 -9.60
N PRO A 72 4.48 18.74 -9.81
CA PRO A 72 5.56 18.48 -10.77
C PRO A 72 6.38 17.23 -10.47
N ALA A 73 6.46 16.83 -9.19
CA ALA A 73 7.18 15.64 -8.75
C ALA A 73 6.34 14.35 -8.85
N GLY A 74 5.05 14.45 -9.21
CA GLY A 74 4.12 13.31 -9.21
C GLY A 74 3.85 12.75 -7.82
N LEU A 75 4.05 13.57 -6.78
CA LEU A 75 3.80 13.21 -5.40
C LEU A 75 2.41 13.71 -4.98
N HIS A 76 1.76 12.90 -4.16
CA HIS A 76 0.49 13.21 -3.53
C HIS A 76 0.68 13.32 -2.03
N TYR A 77 -0.28 13.97 -1.36
CA TYR A 77 -0.29 14.05 0.08
C TYR A 77 -1.67 13.69 0.63
N TYR A 78 -1.70 13.24 1.88
CA TYR A 78 -2.91 12.97 2.65
C TYR A 78 -2.75 13.54 4.04
N LEU A 79 -3.79 14.24 4.50
CA LEU A 79 -3.88 14.79 5.85
C LEU A 79 -4.91 13.97 6.64
N ASP A 80 -4.53 13.50 7.83
CA ASP A 80 -5.45 12.82 8.74
C ASP A 80 -6.11 13.79 9.73
N ASP A 81 -7.08 13.28 10.49
CA ASP A 81 -7.81 14.05 11.51
C ASP A 81 -6.91 14.50 12.69
N TRP A 82 -5.69 13.95 12.82
CA TRP A 82 -4.71 14.28 13.86
C TRP A 82 -3.62 15.23 13.37
N ASN A 83 -3.79 15.85 12.20
CA ASN A 83 -2.83 16.78 11.61
C ASN A 83 -1.48 16.09 11.28
N HIS A 84 -1.52 14.84 10.87
CA HIS A 84 -0.39 14.17 10.25
C HIS A 84 -0.53 14.22 8.74
N LEU A 85 0.55 14.61 8.07
CA LEU A 85 0.60 14.76 6.64
C LEU A 85 1.54 13.71 6.03
N PHE A 86 0.99 12.82 5.24
CA PHE A 86 1.71 11.72 4.61
C PHE A 86 1.94 12.02 3.14
N LEU A 87 3.20 11.98 2.68
CA LEU A 87 3.53 12.02 1.25
C LEU A 87 3.48 10.61 0.68
N THR A 88 3.01 10.47 -0.56
CA THR A 88 2.96 9.20 -1.29
C THR A 88 3.21 9.43 -2.78
N ASP A 89 3.85 8.47 -3.46
CA ASP A 89 4.00 8.42 -4.91
C ASP A 89 2.82 7.71 -5.61
N SER A 90 1.86 7.21 -4.83
CA SER A 90 0.71 6.45 -5.31
C SER A 90 -0.59 7.20 -5.07
N VAL A 91 -1.42 7.27 -6.12
CA VAL A 91 -2.72 7.98 -6.16
C VAL A 91 -3.76 7.38 -5.21
N THR A 92 -3.54 6.16 -4.69
CA THR A 92 -4.59 5.40 -3.99
C THR A 92 -4.22 5.15 -2.54
N LEU A 93 -4.42 6.16 -1.69
CA LEU A 93 -4.58 5.93 -0.25
C LEU A 93 -6.04 5.53 0.00
N LEU A 94 -6.26 4.27 0.39
CA LEU A 94 -7.53 3.83 0.94
C LEU A 94 -7.70 4.49 2.31
N ALA A 95 -8.24 5.72 2.33
CA ALA A 95 -8.49 6.49 3.55
C ALA A 95 -9.60 5.87 4.43
N GLY A 96 -10.36 4.92 3.89
CA GLY A 96 -11.36 4.14 4.60
C GLY A 96 -11.20 2.66 4.32
N LEU A 97 -11.50 1.85 5.35
CA LEU A 97 -11.75 0.43 5.14
C LEU A 97 -13.01 0.30 4.26
N PRO A 98 -13.02 -0.56 3.24
CA PRO A 98 -14.24 -0.86 2.51
C PRO A 98 -15.31 -1.39 3.47
N ASP A 99 -16.58 -1.05 3.20
CA ASP A 99 -17.70 -1.52 4.00
C ASP A 99 -17.64 -3.04 4.16
N TYR A 100 -17.46 -3.48 5.41
CA TYR A 100 -17.47 -4.88 5.76
C TYR A 100 -18.92 -5.37 5.73
N GLU A 101 -19.34 -5.95 4.61
CA GLU A 101 -20.56 -6.77 4.56
C GLU A 101 -20.28 -8.07 5.31
N GLY A 102 -20.54 -8.04 6.61
CA GLY A 102 -20.27 -9.15 7.51
C GLY A 102 -20.83 -10.47 6.99
N ILE A 103 -20.00 -11.51 7.05
CA ILE A 103 -20.50 -12.88 7.10
C ILE A 103 -21.53 -12.93 8.24
N ASN A 104 -22.79 -13.22 7.90
CA ASN A 104 -23.83 -13.48 8.88
C ASN A 104 -23.41 -14.71 9.69
N GLU A 105 -22.75 -14.51 10.82
CA GLU A 105 -22.53 -15.54 11.83
C GLU A 105 -23.85 -15.80 12.54
N THR A 106 -24.79 -16.46 11.85
CA THR A 106 -25.96 -17.09 12.47
C THR A 106 -25.60 -18.48 13.00
N THR A 107 -24.37 -18.66 13.49
CA THR A 107 -24.01 -19.83 14.30
C THR A 107 -23.91 -19.34 15.73
N PRO A 108 -24.80 -19.78 16.65
CA PRO A 108 -24.68 -19.45 18.05
C PRO A 108 -23.29 -19.85 18.56
N PRO A 109 -22.68 -19.09 19.47
CA PRO A 109 -21.44 -19.51 20.12
C PRO A 109 -21.70 -20.87 20.77
N ALA A 110 -20.86 -21.86 20.48
CA ALA A 110 -20.86 -23.10 21.25
C ALA A 110 -20.60 -22.73 22.72
N GLU A 111 -21.58 -22.97 23.56
CA GLU A 111 -21.47 -22.80 25.00
C GLU A 111 -20.39 -23.75 25.52
N GLY A 112 -19.30 -23.18 26.02
CA GLY A 112 -18.40 -23.88 26.93
C GLY A 112 -16.97 -24.00 26.47
N GLU A 113 -16.24 -22.88 26.43
CA GLU A 113 -14.82 -22.90 26.77
C GLU A 113 -14.54 -21.73 27.71
N GLN A 114 -14.42 -22.06 29.00
CA GLN A 114 -13.93 -21.15 30.02
C GLN A 114 -12.52 -20.69 29.61
N ALA A 115 -12.32 -19.38 29.56
CA ALA A 115 -11.03 -18.76 29.28
C ALA A 115 -10.01 -19.20 30.35
N ASP A 116 -9.16 -20.16 29.99
CA ASP A 116 -7.91 -20.41 30.71
C ASP A 116 -6.94 -19.27 30.39
N MET A 117 -6.56 -18.54 31.43
CA MET A 117 -5.70 -17.36 31.36
C MET A 117 -4.21 -17.79 31.34
N GLY A 118 -3.89 -18.80 30.53
CA GLY A 118 -2.53 -19.19 30.20
C GLY A 118 -2.11 -18.52 28.89
N GLU A 119 -0.83 -18.16 28.77
CA GLU A 119 -0.25 -17.56 27.56
C GLU A 119 -0.71 -18.33 26.31
N ARG A 120 -1.68 -17.75 25.59
CA ARG A 120 -2.24 -18.36 24.40
C ARG A 120 -1.14 -18.37 23.36
N LYS A 121 -0.51 -19.53 23.18
CA LYS A 121 0.45 -19.75 22.12
C LYS A 121 -0.29 -19.59 20.81
N LEU A 122 0.05 -18.52 20.08
CA LEU A 122 -0.58 -18.21 18.80
C LEU A 122 -0.45 -19.41 17.88
N THR A 123 -1.53 -19.70 17.17
CA THR A 123 -1.51 -20.68 16.08
C THR A 123 -0.63 -20.17 14.94
N SER A 124 -0.08 -21.07 14.12
CA SER A 124 0.74 -20.69 12.97
C SER A 124 0.00 -19.74 12.02
N ALA A 125 -1.33 -19.89 11.90
CA ALA A 125 -2.17 -19.00 11.09
C ALA A 125 -2.25 -17.57 11.68
N GLU A 126 -2.40 -17.43 13.00
CA GLU A 126 -2.41 -16.13 13.68
C GLU A 126 -1.03 -15.46 13.61
N GLN A 127 0.05 -16.23 13.77
CA GLN A 127 1.43 -15.72 13.66
C GLN A 127 1.72 -15.19 12.24
N ASN A 128 1.32 -15.94 11.21
CA ASN A 128 1.48 -15.55 9.80
C ASN A 128 0.63 -14.32 9.41
N TYR A 129 -0.50 -14.10 10.10
CA TYR A 129 -1.31 -12.91 9.92
C TYR A 129 -0.65 -11.67 10.55
N ILE A 130 -0.07 -11.82 11.75
CA ILE A 130 0.60 -10.74 12.48
C ILE A 130 1.92 -10.34 11.81
N ASP A 131 2.71 -11.29 11.33
CA ASP A 131 4.00 -11.02 10.66
C ASP A 131 3.84 -10.37 9.27
N GLY A 132 2.60 -10.28 8.78
CA GLY A 132 2.29 -9.80 7.44
C GLY A 132 2.74 -10.79 6.36
N ARG A 133 2.04 -10.80 5.23
CA ARG A 133 2.51 -11.57 4.07
C ARG A 133 3.84 -10.97 3.63
N LYS A 134 4.95 -11.62 3.97
CA LYS A 134 6.27 -11.30 3.42
C LYS A 134 6.08 -11.10 1.92
N VAL A 135 6.47 -9.92 1.44
CA VAL A 135 6.37 -9.56 0.02
C VAL A 135 6.96 -10.71 -0.77
N ARG A 136 6.10 -11.47 -1.45
CA ARG A 136 6.51 -12.59 -2.31
C ARG A 136 7.32 -11.97 -3.42
N VAL A 137 8.64 -11.98 -3.28
CA VAL A 137 9.55 -11.65 -4.36
C VAL A 137 9.24 -12.67 -5.45
N LEU A 138 8.77 -12.19 -6.59
CA LEU A 138 8.57 -13.05 -7.75
C LEU A 138 9.94 -13.57 -8.16
N GLU A 139 10.23 -14.83 -7.85
CA GLU A 139 11.44 -15.48 -8.36
C GLU A 139 11.27 -15.69 -9.87
N GLU A 140 12.17 -15.07 -10.64
CA GLU A 140 12.20 -15.24 -12.10
C GLU A 140 13.19 -16.34 -12.48
N ILE A 141 12.65 -17.51 -12.85
CA ILE A 141 13.46 -18.61 -13.35
C ILE A 141 13.60 -18.49 -14.88
N HIS A 142 14.82 -18.28 -15.34
CA HIS A 142 15.15 -18.25 -16.76
C HIS A 142 15.43 -19.67 -17.29
N VAL A 143 14.58 -20.17 -18.17
CA VAL A 143 14.73 -21.51 -18.78
C VAL A 143 15.18 -21.39 -20.24
N GLY A 144 16.41 -21.85 -20.53
CA GLY A 144 16.98 -21.87 -21.88
C GLY A 144 17.91 -20.68 -22.18
N SER A 145 18.34 -20.55 -23.44
CA SER A 145 19.27 -19.49 -23.88
C SER A 145 18.89 -19.04 -25.29
N ALA A 146 18.67 -17.73 -25.48
CA ALA A 146 18.18 -17.18 -26.74
C ALA A 146 19.17 -17.39 -27.91
N ASP A 147 20.47 -17.42 -27.60
CA ASP A 147 21.58 -17.70 -28.52
C ASP A 147 21.57 -19.13 -29.07
N ARG A 148 20.94 -20.07 -28.34
CA ARG A 148 20.81 -21.49 -28.75
C ARG A 148 19.44 -21.81 -29.35
N ALA A 149 18.58 -20.81 -29.54
CA ALA A 149 17.25 -21.00 -30.09
C ALA A 149 17.32 -21.35 -31.58
N ILE A 150 16.75 -22.49 -31.97
CA ILE A 150 16.61 -22.88 -33.37
C ILE A 150 15.25 -22.38 -33.86
N PRO A 151 15.20 -21.48 -34.88
CA PRO A 151 13.93 -20.97 -35.40
C PRO A 151 13.00 -22.10 -35.85
N GLY A 152 11.73 -22.02 -35.46
CA GLY A 152 10.71 -23.01 -35.83
C GLY A 152 10.68 -24.29 -34.98
N ARG A 153 11.51 -24.42 -33.94
CA ARG A 153 11.43 -25.52 -32.98
C ARG A 153 10.80 -25.10 -31.66
N ASN A 154 9.93 -25.96 -31.13
CA ASN A 154 9.33 -25.79 -29.80
C ASN A 154 10.26 -26.37 -28.73
N ALA A 155 10.32 -25.71 -27.58
CA ALA A 155 10.87 -26.27 -26.35
C ALA A 155 9.77 -26.96 -25.54
N LEU A 156 10.10 -28.08 -24.89
CA LEU A 156 9.23 -28.76 -23.94
C LEU A 156 9.70 -28.43 -22.53
N ILE A 157 8.83 -27.85 -21.72
CA ILE A 157 9.06 -27.58 -20.29
C ILE A 157 8.19 -28.55 -19.50
N SER A 158 8.80 -29.28 -18.58
CA SER A 158 8.13 -30.21 -17.67
C SER A 158 8.68 -30.04 -16.26
N GLY A 159 7.81 -30.09 -15.25
CA GLY A 159 8.21 -29.95 -13.86
C GLY A 159 7.13 -30.45 -12.91
N GLN A 160 7.30 -30.13 -11.63
CA GLN A 160 6.32 -30.37 -10.58
C GLN A 160 6.17 -29.09 -9.75
N ILE A 161 4.97 -28.83 -9.27
CA ILE A 161 4.68 -27.67 -8.42
C ILE A 161 4.42 -28.18 -7.00
N HIS A 162 5.19 -27.67 -6.05
CA HIS A 162 5.06 -27.98 -4.64
C HIS A 162 4.84 -26.68 -3.85
N ASP A 163 4.21 -26.80 -2.69
CA ASP A 163 4.18 -25.73 -1.71
C ASP A 163 5.57 -25.55 -1.07
N GLU A 164 6.01 -24.31 -0.91
CA GLU A 164 7.36 -24.02 -0.38
C GLU A 164 7.48 -24.34 1.11
N GLU A 165 6.41 -24.19 1.88
CA GLU A 165 6.40 -24.40 3.33
C GLU A 165 6.21 -25.87 3.68
N SER A 166 5.28 -26.57 3.01
CA SER A 166 4.97 -27.97 3.31
C SER A 166 5.74 -28.98 2.47
N GLY A 167 6.23 -28.59 1.28
CA GLY A 167 6.82 -29.50 0.30
C GLY A 167 5.81 -30.43 -0.39
N GLU A 168 4.51 -30.25 -0.14
CA GLU A 168 3.46 -31.09 -0.72
C GLU A 168 3.15 -30.70 -2.17
N PRO A 169 2.77 -31.66 -3.04
CA PRO A 169 2.40 -31.36 -4.43
C PRO A 169 1.10 -30.55 -4.48
N LEU A 170 1.11 -29.46 -5.25
CA LEU A 170 -0.05 -28.58 -5.41
C LEU A 170 -0.91 -29.03 -6.60
N VAL A 171 -2.18 -29.33 -6.32
CA VAL A 171 -3.16 -29.81 -7.30
C VAL A 171 -3.96 -28.64 -7.89
N GLY A 172 -4.21 -28.67 -9.20
CA GLY A 172 -5.05 -27.68 -9.88
C GLY A 172 -4.36 -26.33 -10.15
N VAL A 173 -3.04 -26.26 -9.99
CA VAL A 173 -2.26 -25.06 -10.34
C VAL A 173 -2.21 -24.95 -11.86
N THR A 174 -2.53 -23.77 -12.40
CA THR A 174 -2.52 -23.53 -13.85
C THR A 174 -1.32 -22.66 -14.23
N VAL A 175 -0.47 -23.19 -15.11
CA VAL A 175 0.62 -22.46 -15.76
C VAL A 175 0.14 -21.98 -17.11
N TYR A 176 0.24 -20.67 -17.37
CA TYR A 176 -0.20 -20.06 -18.62
C TYR A 176 0.91 -19.23 -19.28
N MET A 177 1.27 -19.58 -20.51
CA MET A 177 2.22 -18.85 -21.33
C MET A 177 1.48 -17.91 -22.29
N LYS A 178 1.40 -16.63 -21.91
CA LYS A 178 0.67 -15.58 -22.65
C LYS A 178 1.13 -15.43 -24.11
N ALA A 179 2.43 -15.54 -24.38
CA ALA A 179 2.99 -15.34 -25.72
C ALA A 179 2.47 -16.33 -26.75
N ILE A 180 2.19 -17.58 -26.34
CA ILE A 180 1.71 -18.64 -27.23
C ILE A 180 0.28 -19.10 -26.93
N LYS A 181 -0.39 -18.45 -25.97
CA LYS A 181 -1.75 -18.76 -25.51
C LYS A 181 -1.95 -20.24 -25.14
N LYS A 182 -0.91 -20.89 -24.59
CA LYS A 182 -0.98 -22.27 -24.10
C LYS A 182 -0.88 -22.30 -22.59
N GLY A 183 -1.49 -23.32 -21.97
CA GLY A 183 -1.33 -23.58 -20.56
C GLY A 183 -1.42 -25.07 -20.25
N ALA A 184 -1.06 -25.41 -19.01
CA ALA A 184 -1.15 -26.74 -18.43
C ALA A 184 -1.60 -26.61 -16.97
N SER A 185 -2.23 -27.65 -16.43
CA SER A 185 -2.69 -27.68 -15.04
C SER A 185 -2.19 -28.93 -14.34
N THR A 186 -1.85 -28.81 -13.06
CA THR A 186 -1.28 -29.92 -12.29
C THR A 186 -2.32 -30.94 -11.82
N ALA A 187 -1.94 -32.22 -11.83
CA ALA A 187 -2.73 -33.33 -11.29
C ALA A 187 -2.43 -33.59 -9.79
N ALA A 188 -2.94 -34.70 -9.25
CA ALA A 188 -2.82 -35.07 -7.84
C ALA A 188 -1.35 -35.26 -7.36
N ASP A 189 -0.42 -35.50 -8.28
CA ASP A 189 1.01 -35.67 -8.03
C ASP A 189 1.82 -34.38 -8.30
N GLY A 190 1.14 -33.26 -8.56
CA GLY A 190 1.75 -31.96 -8.82
C GLY A 190 2.38 -31.80 -10.20
N ARG A 191 2.17 -32.75 -11.13
CA ARG A 191 2.68 -32.72 -12.52
C ARG A 191 1.69 -32.12 -13.52
#